data_AF-A0A1F2XSL5-F1
#
_entry.id   AF-A0A1F2XSL5-F1
#
_cell.length_a   1.000
_cell.length_b   1.000
_cell.length_c   1.000
_cell.angle_alpha   90.00
_cell.angle_beta   90.00
_cell.angle_gamma   90.00
#
_symmetry.space_group_name_H-M   'P 1'
#
loop_
_entity.id
_entity.type
_entity.pdbx_description
1 polymer ?
#
loop_
_entity_poly.entity_id
_entity_poly.type
_entity_poly.pdbx_seq_one_letter_code
_entity_poly.pdbx_strand_id
1 'polypeptide(L)'
;MFASPLKTIICLGVMGTLFTGCATKTLMTKDNKTYTRTNKVTLIEDQVVAFGKPAQPLPNLPAHSLVIAGQQKSYVLTQGGPQFVSLIGKLDPKNIQVTRELSFYSEKNDGHFTGTLPLSYVKLKEDISKKDLEFFIENGAKECSSSSDERMFAQRFCFEIKLAGVVYPAANNLASLKALSKPYQVSIYTHQEESYKSKSGMNPFEKLVLLPFAVAIDVVSLPFQAADKIFD
;
A
#
# COMPACT_ATOMS: atom_id res chain seq x y z
N MET A 1 11.37 97.10 -39.57
CA MET A 1 11.27 96.44 -40.89
C MET A 1 10.99 94.96 -40.64
N PHE A 2 9.97 94.46 -41.33
CA PHE A 2 9.41 93.09 -41.37
C PHE A 2 10.52 92.01 -41.50
N ALA A 3 10.42 90.76 -41.01
CA ALA A 3 9.26 89.87 -40.93
C ALA A 3 9.44 88.74 -39.88
N SER A 4 8.32 88.28 -39.34
CA SER A 4 8.05 86.90 -38.89
C SER A 4 7.25 86.22 -40.05
N PRO A 5 6.94 84.91 -40.12
CA PRO A 5 7.05 83.85 -39.10
C PRO A 5 7.48 82.47 -39.68
N LEU A 6 7.35 81.46 -38.82
CA LEU A 6 6.73 80.17 -39.16
C LEU A 6 7.70 79.02 -39.47
N LYS A 7 7.54 77.95 -38.67
CA LYS A 7 7.95 76.57 -38.92
C LYS A 7 9.46 76.31 -38.75
N THR A 8 9.92 75.37 -37.96
CA THR A 8 9.27 74.25 -37.30
C THR A 8 10.29 73.74 -36.28
N ILE A 9 9.85 73.69 -35.03
CA ILE A 9 10.18 72.68 -34.02
C ILE A 9 11.00 71.53 -34.61
N ILE A 10 12.24 71.31 -34.15
CA ILE A 10 12.96 70.02 -33.98
C ILE A 10 14.41 70.42 -33.71
N CYS A 11 14.76 70.72 -32.46
CA CYS A 11 16.18 70.78 -32.07
C CYS A 11 16.46 70.66 -30.56
N LEU A 12 15.46 70.34 -29.73
CA LEU A 12 15.68 69.98 -28.34
C LEU A 12 14.97 68.66 -28.04
N GLY A 13 15.71 67.56 -28.15
CA GLY A 13 15.19 66.23 -27.88
C GLY A 13 16.22 65.14 -28.08
N VAL A 14 17.49 65.38 -27.75
CA VAL A 14 18.55 64.35 -27.78
C VAL A 14 19.46 64.54 -26.58
N MET A 15 18.94 64.27 -25.38
CA MET A 15 19.76 63.98 -24.20
C MET A 15 18.85 63.38 -23.12
N GLY A 16 18.62 62.06 -23.17
CA GLY A 16 17.77 61.41 -22.17
C GLY A 16 17.22 60.05 -22.53
N THR A 17 17.94 59.20 -23.26
CA THR A 17 17.58 57.78 -23.41
C THR A 17 18.83 56.91 -23.37
N LEU A 18 19.54 56.97 -22.25
CA LEU A 18 20.43 55.91 -21.80
C LEU A 18 19.93 55.55 -20.41
N PHE A 19 19.75 54.25 -20.14
CA PHE A 19 19.18 53.65 -18.91
C PHE A 19 17.67 53.42 -18.83
N THR A 20 17.08 52.74 -19.81
CA THR A 20 15.97 51.81 -19.54
C THR A 20 16.18 50.53 -20.33
N GLY A 21 16.86 49.54 -19.73
CA GLY A 21 17.13 48.30 -20.47
C GLY A 21 17.81 47.19 -19.69
N CYS A 22 17.70 47.13 -18.36
CA CYS A 22 18.13 45.97 -17.57
C CYS A 22 17.18 45.74 -16.40
N ALA A 23 15.92 45.48 -16.68
CA ALA A 23 15.05 44.76 -15.75
C ALA A 23 14.02 43.98 -16.57
N THR A 24 13.87 42.69 -16.26
CA THR A 24 12.84 41.77 -16.78
C THR A 24 13.22 40.92 -18.01
N LYS A 25 14.32 40.18 -17.94
CA LYS A 25 14.49 38.93 -18.71
C LYS A 25 14.26 37.66 -17.89
N THR A 26 14.00 37.77 -16.58
CA THR A 26 13.79 36.61 -15.69
C THR A 26 12.32 36.19 -15.52
N LEU A 27 11.38 36.84 -16.22
CA LEU A 27 9.95 36.50 -16.17
C LEU A 27 9.41 35.90 -17.49
N MET A 28 10.26 35.74 -18.51
CA MET A 28 9.85 35.21 -19.81
C MET A 28 10.68 34.02 -20.33
N THR A 29 11.71 33.58 -19.61
CA THR A 29 12.11 32.18 -19.67
C THR A 29 11.11 31.41 -18.82
N LYS A 30 9.94 31.13 -19.40
CA LYS A 30 9.05 30.09 -18.90
C LYS A 30 9.82 28.79 -19.11
N ASP A 31 10.73 28.52 -18.19
CA ASP A 31 11.33 27.20 -18.03
C ASP A 31 10.12 26.26 -17.99
N ASN A 32 10.01 25.36 -18.97
CA ASN A 32 9.16 24.20 -18.86
C ASN A 32 9.77 23.30 -17.78
N LYS A 33 9.78 23.77 -16.52
CA LYS A 33 10.09 22.97 -15.35
C LYS A 33 9.00 21.94 -15.29
N THR A 34 9.31 20.77 -15.82
CA THR A 34 8.47 19.60 -15.68
C THR A 34 8.67 19.17 -14.23
N TYR A 35 7.68 19.49 -13.39
CA TYR A 35 7.64 18.97 -12.04
C TYR A 35 7.00 17.58 -12.11
N THR A 36 7.75 16.56 -11.73
CA THR A 36 7.23 15.21 -11.52
C THR A 36 6.75 15.13 -10.07
N ARG A 37 5.46 14.84 -9.87
CA ARG A 37 4.90 14.53 -8.55
C ARG A 37 4.51 13.07 -8.53
N THR A 38 5.11 12.33 -7.60
CA THR A 38 4.71 10.95 -7.32
C THR A 38 3.51 10.96 -6.39
N ASN A 39 2.34 10.56 -6.90
CA ASN A 39 1.11 10.43 -6.11
C ASN A 39 0.84 8.95 -5.78
N LYS A 40 0.35 8.68 -4.56
CA LYS A 40 -0.15 7.36 -4.15
C LYS A 40 -1.56 7.19 -4.70
N VAL A 41 -1.80 6.12 -5.46
CA VAL A 41 -3.11 5.79 -6.04
C VAL A 41 -3.56 4.43 -5.53
N THR A 42 -4.71 4.39 -4.87
CA THR A 42 -5.33 3.13 -4.42
C THR A 42 -5.96 2.41 -5.61
N LEU A 43 -5.57 1.15 -5.79
CA LEU A 43 -6.02 0.27 -6.86
C LEU A 43 -7.16 -0.64 -6.39
N ILE A 44 -7.07 -1.14 -5.14
CA ILE A 44 -8.07 -2.02 -4.52
C ILE A 44 -8.30 -1.57 -3.08
N GLU A 45 -9.55 -1.54 -2.67
CA GLU A 45 -9.98 -1.54 -1.27
C GLU A 45 -10.92 -2.73 -1.08
N ASP A 46 -10.61 -3.61 -0.14
CA ASP A 46 -11.38 -4.82 0.12
C ASP A 46 -11.40 -5.15 1.62
N GLN A 47 -12.34 -6.00 2.01
CA GLN A 47 -12.41 -6.62 3.32
C GLN A 47 -12.07 -8.10 3.20
N VAL A 48 -10.97 -8.51 3.84
CA VAL A 48 -10.62 -9.93 3.94
C VAL A 48 -11.44 -10.60 5.03
N VAL A 49 -12.04 -11.73 4.70
CA VAL A 49 -13.06 -12.41 5.53
C VAL A 49 -12.80 -13.89 5.73
N ALA A 50 -11.84 -14.51 5.04
CA ALA A 50 -11.43 -15.89 5.32
C ALA A 50 -10.00 -16.18 4.87
N PHE A 51 -9.43 -17.28 5.38
CA PHE A 51 -8.17 -17.86 4.91
C PHE A 51 -8.38 -19.31 4.46
N GLY A 52 -7.62 -19.75 3.47
CA GLY A 52 -7.70 -21.10 2.94
C GLY A 52 -6.48 -21.48 2.10
N LYS A 53 -6.60 -22.60 1.40
CA LYS A 53 -5.69 -22.99 0.31
C LYS A 53 -6.50 -23.17 -0.97
N PRO A 54 -5.88 -23.09 -2.16
CA PRO A 54 -6.58 -23.43 -3.40
C PRO A 54 -7.10 -24.87 -3.33
N ALA A 55 -8.35 -25.09 -3.77
CA ALA A 55 -8.94 -26.43 -3.85
C ALA A 55 -8.23 -27.30 -4.90
N GLN A 56 -7.70 -26.66 -5.94
CA GLN A 56 -6.93 -27.28 -7.02
C GLN A 56 -5.58 -26.57 -7.18
N PRO A 57 -4.53 -27.27 -7.63
CA PRO A 57 -3.25 -26.65 -7.94
C PRO A 57 -3.43 -25.55 -9.00
N LEU A 58 -2.90 -24.36 -8.73
CA LEU A 58 -2.90 -23.28 -9.69
C LEU A 58 -1.59 -23.29 -10.50
N PRO A 59 -1.64 -23.15 -11.84
CA PRO A 59 -0.43 -23.12 -12.66
C PRO A 59 0.46 -21.94 -12.24
N ASN A 60 1.78 -22.17 -12.20
CA ASN A 60 2.80 -21.18 -11.83
C ASN A 60 2.72 -20.64 -10.39
N LEU A 61 2.02 -21.34 -9.49
CA LEU A 61 1.96 -21.00 -8.06
C LEU A 61 2.51 -22.15 -7.20
N PRO A 62 3.09 -21.83 -6.02
CA PRO A 62 3.50 -22.85 -5.07
C PRO A 62 2.37 -23.81 -4.68
N ALA A 63 2.66 -25.11 -4.59
CA ALA A 63 1.68 -26.15 -4.24
C ALA A 63 1.02 -25.96 -2.86
N HIS A 64 1.66 -25.19 -1.97
CA HIS A 64 1.17 -24.86 -0.63
C HIS A 64 0.85 -23.36 -0.50
N SER A 65 0.42 -22.72 -1.58
CA SER A 65 -0.04 -21.34 -1.54
C SER A 65 -1.20 -21.15 -0.56
N LEU A 66 -1.13 -20.06 0.20
CA LEU A 66 -2.20 -19.60 1.07
C LEU A 66 -3.12 -18.68 0.26
N VAL A 67 -4.43 -18.84 0.40
CA VAL A 67 -5.42 -17.90 -0.14
C VAL A 67 -5.98 -17.08 1.00
N ILE A 68 -6.00 -15.77 0.82
CA ILE A 68 -6.77 -14.83 1.62
C ILE A 68 -8.00 -14.48 0.79
N ALA A 69 -9.20 -14.79 1.30
CA ALA A 69 -10.44 -14.52 0.60
C ALA A 69 -11.04 -13.20 1.10
N GLY A 70 -11.17 -12.24 0.18
CA GLY A 70 -11.89 -10.99 0.38
C GLY A 70 -13.31 -11.03 -0.17
N GLN A 71 -14.06 -9.97 0.10
CA GLN A 71 -15.42 -9.81 -0.42
C GLN A 71 -15.40 -9.53 -1.92
N GLN A 72 -14.39 -8.81 -2.42
CA GLN A 72 -14.29 -8.42 -3.83
C GLN A 72 -13.26 -9.26 -4.60
N LYS A 73 -12.16 -9.63 -3.95
CA LYS A 73 -11.03 -10.32 -4.58
C LYS A 73 -10.52 -11.47 -3.71
N SER A 74 -9.77 -12.37 -4.34
CA SER A 74 -8.98 -13.38 -3.65
C SER A 74 -7.50 -13.06 -3.80
N TYR A 75 -6.69 -13.31 -2.78
CA TYR A 75 -5.27 -13.01 -2.77
C TYR A 75 -4.49 -14.29 -2.53
N VAL A 76 -3.77 -14.75 -3.54
CA VAL A 76 -2.96 -15.96 -3.44
C VAL A 76 -1.53 -15.57 -3.08
N LEU A 77 -1.07 -15.98 -1.90
CA LEU A 77 0.28 -15.71 -1.44
C LEU A 77 1.30 -16.60 -2.16
N THR A 78 2.32 -15.97 -2.70
CA THR A 78 3.51 -16.60 -3.28
C THR A 78 4.70 -16.56 -2.33
N GLN A 79 4.69 -15.64 -1.35
CA GLN A 79 5.69 -15.53 -0.29
C GLN A 79 5.03 -15.25 1.07
N GLY A 80 5.63 -15.78 2.14
CA GLY A 80 5.20 -15.51 3.53
C GLY A 80 4.06 -16.41 4.03
N GLY A 81 3.40 -17.17 3.16
CA GLY A 81 2.33 -18.11 3.52
C GLY A 81 2.72 -19.11 4.64
N PRO A 82 3.84 -19.84 4.53
CA PRO A 82 4.26 -20.78 5.58
C PRO A 82 4.54 -20.11 6.93
N GLN A 83 5.18 -18.94 6.95
CA GLN A 83 5.44 -18.18 8.18
C GLN A 83 4.13 -17.71 8.82
N PHE A 84 3.21 -17.18 8.01
CA PHE A 84 1.87 -16.82 8.46
C PHE A 84 1.15 -18.00 9.09
N VAL A 85 1.10 -19.14 8.39
CA VAL A 85 0.46 -20.38 8.90
C VAL A 85 1.10 -20.85 10.20
N SER A 86 2.44 -20.84 10.30
CA SER A 86 3.17 -21.22 11.52
C SER A 86 2.78 -20.35 12.71
N LEU A 87 2.76 -19.02 12.53
CA LEU A 87 2.43 -18.06 13.57
C LEU A 87 0.97 -18.18 14.01
N ILE A 88 0.05 -18.09 13.05
CA ILE A 88 -1.38 -18.15 13.32
C ILE A 88 -1.80 -19.52 13.84
N GLY A 89 -1.10 -20.60 13.46
CA GLY A 89 -1.37 -21.96 13.92
C GLY A 89 -0.93 -22.28 15.35
N LYS A 90 0.06 -21.56 15.89
CA LYS A 90 0.66 -21.83 17.22
C LYS A 90 0.35 -20.78 18.28
N LEU A 91 0.15 -19.52 17.88
CA LEU A 91 -0.15 -18.44 18.82
C LEU A 91 -1.58 -18.55 19.35
N ASP A 92 -1.77 -18.18 20.63
CA ASP A 92 -3.11 -18.04 21.19
C ASP A 92 -3.82 -16.85 20.51
N PRO A 93 -4.92 -17.10 19.81
CA PRO A 93 -5.63 -16.10 19.06
C PRO A 93 -6.03 -14.83 19.79
N LYS A 94 -6.46 -14.96 21.04
CA LYS A 94 -6.98 -13.84 21.84
C LYS A 94 -5.92 -12.79 22.15
N ASN A 95 -4.66 -13.18 22.02
CA ASN A 95 -3.49 -12.36 22.30
C ASN A 95 -2.90 -11.73 21.03
N ILE A 96 -3.42 -12.08 19.85
CA ILE A 96 -2.97 -11.54 18.56
C ILE A 96 -3.69 -10.22 18.28
N GLN A 97 -2.93 -9.21 17.88
CA GLN A 97 -3.42 -7.91 17.44
C GLN A 97 -2.79 -7.53 16.11
N VAL A 98 -3.62 -7.04 15.18
CA VAL A 98 -3.19 -6.37 13.96
C VAL A 98 -3.25 -4.87 14.22
N THR A 99 -2.10 -4.22 14.31
CA THR A 99 -1.97 -2.85 14.87
C THR A 99 -1.89 -1.75 13.81
N ARG A 100 -1.93 -2.11 12.52
CA ARG A 100 -1.81 -1.15 11.41
C ARG A 100 -2.74 -1.50 10.26
N GLU A 101 -2.99 -0.50 9.42
CA GLU A 101 -3.66 -0.69 8.14
C GLU A 101 -2.86 -1.68 7.28
N LEU A 102 -3.57 -2.60 6.65
CA LEU A 102 -2.97 -3.60 5.76
C LEU A 102 -2.91 -3.03 4.34
N SER A 103 -1.87 -2.23 4.09
CA SER A 103 -1.64 -1.57 2.80
C SER A 103 -0.48 -2.24 2.06
N PHE A 104 -0.72 -2.69 0.83
CA PHE A 104 0.22 -3.42 -0.01
C PHE A 104 0.53 -2.65 -1.29
N TYR A 105 1.75 -2.82 -1.78
CA TYR A 105 2.24 -2.12 -2.97
C TYR A 105 2.21 -3.01 -4.20
N SER A 106 1.67 -2.48 -5.30
CA SER A 106 1.75 -3.04 -6.65
C SER A 106 2.49 -2.07 -7.56
N GLU A 107 3.74 -2.41 -7.90
CA GLU A 107 4.60 -1.55 -8.72
C GLU A 107 4.03 -1.33 -10.12
N LYS A 108 3.54 -2.40 -10.75
CA LYS A 108 3.15 -2.39 -12.16
C LYS A 108 1.64 -2.30 -12.39
N ASN A 109 0.82 -2.38 -11.33
CA ASN A 109 -0.62 -2.57 -11.45
C ASN A 109 -0.99 -3.80 -12.31
N ASP A 110 -0.20 -4.87 -12.19
CA ASP A 110 -0.37 -6.16 -12.88
C ASP A 110 -0.94 -7.22 -11.92
N GLY A 111 -1.54 -6.78 -10.82
CA GLY A 111 -2.08 -7.59 -9.73
C GLY A 111 -1.09 -8.47 -8.99
N HIS A 112 0.21 -8.32 -9.23
CA HIS A 112 1.20 -8.69 -8.23
C HIS A 112 1.25 -7.63 -7.15
N PHE A 113 1.36 -8.06 -5.89
CA PHE A 113 1.50 -7.18 -4.76
C PHE A 113 2.56 -7.68 -3.79
N THR A 114 3.13 -6.74 -3.04
CA THR A 114 4.08 -6.99 -1.97
C THR A 114 3.77 -6.11 -0.77
N GLY A 115 4.16 -6.54 0.41
CA GLY A 115 4.02 -5.73 1.62
C GLY A 115 4.45 -6.47 2.86
N THR A 116 4.16 -5.88 4.01
CA THR A 116 4.45 -6.49 5.31
C THR A 116 3.16 -6.55 6.11
N LEU A 117 2.88 -7.72 6.67
CA LEU A 117 1.81 -7.92 7.64
C LEU A 117 2.40 -7.77 9.05
N PRO A 118 2.08 -6.67 9.76
CA PRO A 118 2.47 -6.49 11.15
C PRO A 118 1.50 -7.25 12.06
N LEU A 119 2.03 -8.20 12.83
CA LEU A 119 1.31 -8.86 13.91
C LEU A 119 1.97 -8.51 15.23
N SER A 120 1.19 -8.27 16.27
CA SER A 120 1.69 -8.23 17.64
C SER A 120 0.99 -9.27 18.50
N TYR A 121 1.73 -9.84 19.44
CA TYR A 121 1.26 -10.81 20.40
C TYR A 121 1.53 -10.28 21.81
N VAL A 122 0.50 -10.16 22.64
CA VAL A 122 0.61 -9.62 24.00
C VAL A 122 0.15 -10.64 25.02
N LYS A 123 0.95 -10.86 26.07
CA LYS A 123 0.64 -11.82 27.14
C LYS A 123 1.22 -11.30 28.47
N LEU A 124 0.66 -11.73 29.60
CA LEU A 124 1.27 -11.47 30.91
C LEU A 124 2.66 -12.12 30.99
N LYS A 125 3.61 -11.46 31.63
CA LYS A 125 5.00 -11.93 31.76
C LYS A 125 5.09 -13.30 32.43
N GLU A 126 4.26 -13.52 33.45
CA GLU A 126 4.18 -14.80 34.18
C GLU A 126 3.66 -15.96 33.31
N ASP A 127 2.87 -15.67 32.29
CA ASP A 127 2.32 -16.67 31.39
C ASP A 127 3.25 -16.99 30.21
N ILE A 128 4.35 -16.26 30.03
CA ILE A 128 5.28 -16.50 28.92
C ILE A 128 6.27 -17.59 29.32
N SER A 129 6.20 -18.73 28.63
CA SER A 129 7.09 -19.85 28.84
C SER A 129 8.38 -19.73 28.03
N LYS A 130 9.41 -20.50 28.40
CA LYS A 130 10.64 -20.61 27.59
C LYS A 130 10.38 -21.09 26.15
N LYS A 131 9.42 -22.02 25.99
CA LYS A 131 9.01 -22.53 24.68
C LYS A 131 8.37 -21.44 23.82
N ASP A 132 7.61 -20.54 24.44
CA ASP A 132 7.06 -19.39 23.74
C ASP A 132 8.17 -18.48 23.23
N LEU A 133 9.16 -18.17 24.08
CA LEU A 133 10.32 -17.33 23.70
C LEU A 133 11.15 -17.94 22.56
N GLU A 134 11.43 -19.25 22.64
CA GLU A 134 12.13 -19.99 21.57
C GLU A 134 11.35 -19.87 20.25
N PHE A 135 10.04 -20.12 20.28
CA PHE A 135 9.17 -19.97 19.11
C PHE A 135 9.17 -18.54 18.56
N PHE A 136 9.14 -17.53 19.42
CA PHE A 136 9.18 -16.13 19.01
C PHE A 136 10.49 -15.80 18.30
N ILE A 137 11.64 -16.22 18.85
CA ILE A 137 12.96 -16.00 18.24
C ILE A 137 13.05 -16.71 16.88
N GLU A 138 12.64 -17.97 16.80
CA GLU A 138 12.63 -18.76 15.56
C GLU A 138 11.80 -18.10 14.45
N ASN A 139 10.72 -17.40 14.81
CA ASN A 139 9.83 -16.74 13.86
C ASN A 139 10.11 -15.23 13.69
N GLY A 140 11.27 -14.76 14.17
CA GLY A 140 11.77 -13.40 13.94
C GLY A 140 11.04 -12.32 14.74
N ALA A 141 10.48 -12.68 15.90
CA ALA A 141 9.83 -11.72 16.77
C ALA A 141 10.82 -10.69 17.33
N LYS A 142 10.34 -9.48 17.53
CA LYS A 142 11.03 -8.43 18.29
C LYS A 142 10.20 -8.05 19.50
N GLU A 143 10.84 -7.89 20.64
CA GLU A 143 10.20 -7.33 21.82
C GLU A 143 9.81 -5.88 21.52
N CYS A 144 8.55 -5.53 21.77
CA CYS A 144 7.97 -4.25 21.39
C CYS A 144 6.94 -3.77 22.43
N SER A 145 7.19 -4.07 23.71
CA SER A 145 6.33 -3.68 24.81
C SER A 145 6.22 -2.16 24.89
N SER A 146 5.01 -1.68 25.18
CA SER A 146 4.75 -0.28 25.49
C SER A 146 4.84 -0.05 27.00
N SER A 147 4.92 1.22 27.41
CA SER A 147 4.83 1.60 28.83
C SER A 147 3.51 1.15 29.49
N SER A 148 2.43 1.00 28.72
CA SER A 148 1.17 0.45 29.21
C SER A 148 1.27 -1.05 29.46
N ASP A 149 1.96 -1.79 28.59
CA ASP A 149 2.16 -3.23 28.77
C ASP A 149 2.97 -3.49 30.04
N GLU A 150 4.03 -2.71 30.27
CA GLU A 150 4.85 -2.82 31.49
C GLU A 150 4.05 -2.58 32.78
N ARG A 151 3.19 -1.56 32.80
CA ARG A 151 2.31 -1.25 33.95
C ARG A 151 1.32 -2.38 34.24
N MET A 152 0.93 -3.13 33.21
CA MET A 152 0.02 -4.27 33.32
C MET A 152 0.76 -5.60 33.52
N PHE A 153 2.08 -5.56 33.77
CA PHE A 153 2.94 -6.75 33.84
C PHE A 153 2.82 -7.66 32.60
N ALA A 154 2.56 -7.06 31.45
CA ALA A 154 2.51 -7.73 30.16
C ALA A 154 3.80 -7.52 29.37
N GLN A 155 4.00 -8.36 28.36
CA GLN A 155 5.07 -8.25 27.40
C GLN A 155 4.52 -8.48 26.00
N ARG A 156 4.99 -7.66 25.06
CA ARG A 156 4.53 -7.67 23.67
C ARG A 156 5.65 -8.06 22.73
N PHE A 157 5.33 -8.93 21.78
CA PHE A 157 6.22 -9.35 20.70
C PHE A 157 5.61 -9.00 19.35
N CYS A 158 6.40 -8.38 18.48
CA CYS A 158 6.00 -7.94 17.16
C CYS A 158 6.66 -8.81 16.09
N PHE A 159 5.85 -9.22 15.11
CA PHE A 159 6.26 -10.00 13.95
C PHE A 159 5.99 -9.19 12.68
N GLU A 160 6.98 -9.13 11.80
CA GLU A 160 6.90 -8.46 10.50
C GLU A 160 6.98 -9.50 9.39
N ILE A 161 5.82 -9.99 8.94
CA ILE A 161 5.76 -11.05 7.93
C ILE A 161 5.80 -10.39 6.55
N LYS A 162 6.85 -10.64 5.78
CA LYS A 162 6.94 -10.18 4.39
C LYS A 162 6.01 -11.02 3.52
N LEU A 163 5.05 -10.38 2.89
CA LEU A 163 4.07 -11.01 2.00
C LEU A 163 4.31 -10.57 0.56
N ALA A 164 4.19 -11.53 -0.35
CA ALA A 164 4.02 -11.29 -1.77
C ALA A 164 2.93 -12.21 -2.29
N GLY A 165 2.19 -11.74 -3.28
CA GLY A 165 1.08 -12.51 -3.82
C GLY A 165 0.51 -11.94 -5.09
N VAL A 166 -0.59 -12.55 -5.49
CA VAL A 166 -1.29 -12.30 -6.74
C VAL A 166 -2.79 -12.13 -6.48
N VAL A 167 -3.40 -11.15 -7.13
CA VAL A 167 -4.83 -10.87 -7.05
C VAL A 167 -5.61 -11.71 -8.06
N TYR A 168 -6.65 -12.38 -7.57
CA TYR A 168 -7.63 -13.17 -8.31
C TYR A 168 -9.05 -12.61 -8.11
N PRO A 169 -10.03 -13.00 -8.92
CA PRO A 169 -11.45 -12.73 -8.67
C PRO A 169 -11.88 -13.30 -7.31
N ALA A 170 -13.02 -12.83 -6.79
CA ALA A 170 -13.60 -13.38 -5.57
C ALA A 170 -13.76 -14.89 -5.66
N ALA A 171 -13.53 -15.60 -4.56
CA ALA A 171 -13.69 -17.05 -4.51
C ALA A 171 -15.17 -17.41 -4.67
N ASN A 172 -15.46 -18.38 -5.53
CA ASN A 172 -16.85 -18.76 -5.84
C ASN A 172 -17.59 -19.32 -4.63
N ASN A 173 -16.84 -19.91 -3.69
CA ASN A 173 -17.37 -20.64 -2.56
C ASN A 173 -17.11 -19.94 -1.22
N LEU A 174 -17.01 -18.60 -1.21
CA LEU A 174 -16.76 -17.80 0.00
C LEU A 174 -17.67 -18.18 1.18
N ALA A 175 -18.95 -18.42 0.91
CA ALA A 175 -19.95 -18.80 1.92
C ALA A 175 -19.68 -20.17 2.58
N SER A 176 -18.86 -21.03 1.96
CA SER A 176 -18.46 -22.33 2.51
C SER A 176 -17.14 -22.28 3.30
N LEU A 177 -16.46 -21.14 3.29
CA LEU A 177 -15.19 -20.98 4.01
C LEU A 177 -15.44 -20.64 5.47
N LYS A 178 -14.48 -21.01 6.32
CA LYS A 178 -14.47 -20.52 7.70
C LYS A 178 -14.14 -19.03 7.70
N ALA A 179 -15.08 -18.23 8.16
CA ALA A 179 -14.90 -16.79 8.27
C ALA A 179 -13.83 -16.41 9.31
N LEU A 180 -13.31 -15.18 9.21
CA LEU A 180 -12.55 -14.52 10.26
C LEU A 180 -13.51 -13.96 11.34
N SER A 181 -13.10 -13.91 12.61
CA SER A 181 -13.86 -13.30 13.73
C SER A 181 -14.26 -11.87 13.42
N LYS A 182 -13.38 -11.17 12.71
CA LYS A 182 -13.66 -9.86 12.18
C LYS A 182 -13.04 -9.71 10.79
N PRO A 183 -13.72 -8.98 9.90
CA PRO A 183 -13.14 -8.59 8.64
C PRO A 183 -11.95 -7.64 8.86
N TYR A 184 -10.92 -7.75 8.03
CA TYR A 184 -9.80 -6.79 8.02
C TYR A 184 -9.83 -5.98 6.73
N GLN A 185 -9.72 -4.67 6.86
CA GLN A 185 -9.60 -3.76 5.72
C GLN A 185 -8.20 -3.90 5.12
N VAL A 186 -8.14 -4.11 3.81
CA VAL A 186 -6.90 -4.18 3.04
C VAL A 186 -6.95 -3.22 1.86
N SER A 187 -5.81 -2.59 1.57
CA SER A 187 -5.65 -1.74 0.39
C SER A 187 -4.46 -2.19 -0.45
N ILE A 188 -4.60 -2.15 -1.78
CA ILE A 188 -3.47 -2.27 -2.70
C ILE A 188 -3.30 -0.93 -3.40
N TYR A 189 -2.09 -0.38 -3.41
CA TYR A 189 -1.79 0.90 -4.02
C TYR A 189 -0.59 0.81 -4.98
N THR A 190 -0.48 1.81 -5.84
CA THR A 190 0.69 2.05 -6.69
C THR A 190 1.12 3.51 -6.60
N HIS A 191 2.27 3.82 -7.17
CA HIS A 191 2.74 5.19 -7.35
C HIS A 191 2.58 5.59 -8.82
N GLN A 192 1.97 6.75 -9.05
CA GLN A 192 1.84 7.33 -10.38
C GLN A 192 2.63 8.65 -10.43
N GLU A 193 3.43 8.82 -11.47
CA GLU A 193 4.10 10.08 -11.75
C GLU A 193 3.19 10.97 -12.60
N GLU A 194 2.73 12.07 -12.02
CA GLU A 194 2.07 13.12 -12.78
C GLU A 194 3.10 14.17 -13.20
N SER A 195 3.24 14.36 -14.52
CA SER A 195 4.04 15.45 -15.07
C SER A 195 3.10 16.61 -15.46
N TYR A 196 3.13 17.70 -14.70
CA TYR A 196 2.34 18.88 -15.03
C TYR A 196 3.06 19.69 -16.10
N LYS A 197 2.66 19.53 -17.37
CA LYS A 197 2.94 20.53 -18.40
C LYS A 197 1.76 21.49 -18.44
N SER A 198 2.02 22.81 -18.40
CA SER A 198 0.96 23.83 -18.47
C SER A 198 0.30 23.83 -19.86
N LYS A 199 -0.56 22.86 -20.15
CA LYS A 199 -1.55 22.92 -21.24
C LYS A 199 -2.81 22.20 -20.80
N SER A 200 -3.90 22.95 -20.86
CA SER A 200 -5.28 22.50 -20.73
C SER A 200 -5.50 21.22 -21.54
N GLY A 201 -5.93 20.16 -20.86
CA GLY A 201 -6.19 18.86 -21.45
C GLY A 201 -6.30 17.80 -20.35
N MET A 202 -7.46 17.72 -19.71
CA MET A 202 -7.82 16.58 -18.85
C MET A 202 -7.73 15.29 -19.67
N ASN A 203 -6.82 14.38 -19.30
CA ASN A 203 -6.91 12.97 -19.67
C ASN A 203 -7.27 12.17 -18.40
N PRO A 204 -8.56 11.92 -18.13
CA PRO A 204 -8.99 11.29 -16.88
C PRO A 204 -9.01 9.75 -16.90
N PHE A 205 -8.30 9.07 -17.83
CA PHE A 205 -8.46 7.61 -18.00
C PHE A 205 -7.21 6.78 -18.32
N GLU A 206 -5.98 7.32 -18.29
CA GLU A 206 -4.79 6.48 -18.51
C GLU A 206 -4.33 5.81 -17.20
N LYS A 207 -4.78 4.56 -17.02
CA LYS A 207 -4.23 3.46 -16.19
C LYS A 207 -5.21 2.89 -15.16
N LEU A 208 -6.28 2.27 -15.67
CA LEU A 208 -7.08 1.31 -14.94
C LEU A 208 -7.22 0.02 -15.75
N VAL A 209 -6.40 -1.00 -15.48
CA VAL A 209 -6.83 -2.39 -15.69
C VAL A 209 -6.18 -3.30 -14.64
N LEU A 210 -6.87 -3.50 -13.51
CA LEU A 210 -6.65 -4.67 -12.66
C LEU A 210 -7.44 -5.85 -13.24
N LEU A 211 -6.86 -6.61 -14.17
CA LEU A 211 -7.34 -7.98 -14.44
C LEU A 211 -6.15 -8.85 -14.88
N PRO A 212 -5.30 -9.30 -13.95
CA PRO A 212 -4.18 -10.13 -14.38
C PRO A 212 -4.56 -11.60 -14.44
N PHE A 213 -5.60 -12.02 -13.71
CA PHE A 213 -6.07 -13.40 -13.69
C PHE A 213 -7.60 -13.39 -13.71
N ALA A 214 -8.18 -13.78 -14.84
CA ALA A 214 -9.64 -13.91 -15.00
C ALA A 214 -10.19 -15.25 -14.48
N VAL A 215 -9.31 -16.12 -13.98
CA VAL A 215 -9.67 -17.45 -13.50
C VAL A 215 -10.23 -17.33 -12.09
N ALA A 216 -11.49 -17.72 -11.90
CA ALA A 216 -12.04 -17.86 -10.56
C ALA A 216 -11.43 -19.08 -9.87
N ILE A 217 -11.22 -19.00 -8.56
CA ILE A 217 -10.61 -20.07 -7.77
C ILE A 217 -11.59 -20.58 -6.72
N ASP A 218 -11.57 -21.90 -6.53
CA ASP A 218 -12.20 -22.52 -5.37
C ASP A 218 -11.18 -22.59 -4.24
N VAL A 219 -11.63 -22.29 -3.03
CA VAL A 219 -10.78 -22.25 -1.84
C VAL A 219 -11.28 -23.30 -0.86
N VAL A 220 -10.38 -23.96 -0.14
CA VAL A 220 -10.76 -24.86 0.96
C VAL A 220 -10.15 -24.35 2.25
N SER A 221 -10.88 -24.51 3.35
CA SER A 221 -10.42 -24.12 4.68
C SER A 221 -9.16 -24.89 5.08
N LEU A 222 -8.36 -24.26 5.93
CA LEU A 222 -7.17 -24.89 6.49
C LEU A 222 -7.51 -25.58 7.81
N PRO A 223 -6.90 -26.74 8.10
CA PRO A 223 -7.26 -27.56 9.26
C PRO A 223 -6.63 -27.08 10.59
N PHE A 224 -6.16 -25.83 10.70
CA PHE A 224 -5.47 -25.38 11.90
C PHE A 224 -6.48 -24.91 12.96
N GLN A 225 -6.54 -25.61 14.09
CA GLN A 225 -7.43 -25.32 15.23
C GLN A 225 -7.35 -23.88 15.76
N ALA A 226 -6.23 -23.19 15.53
CA ALA A 226 -6.07 -21.80 15.92
C ALA A 226 -6.87 -20.84 15.02
N ALA A 227 -7.02 -21.13 13.72
CA ALA A 227 -7.99 -20.40 12.89
C ALA A 227 -9.40 -20.56 13.46
N ASP A 228 -9.71 -21.70 14.09
CA ASP A 228 -11.02 -21.86 14.69
C ASP A 228 -11.29 -20.86 15.83
N LYS A 229 -10.26 -20.53 16.62
CA LYS A 229 -10.34 -19.66 17.81
C LYS A 229 -9.91 -18.21 17.62
N ILE A 230 -9.16 -17.86 16.56
CA ILE A 230 -9.05 -16.44 16.14
C ILE A 230 -10.38 -15.98 15.63
N PHE A 231 -11.20 -16.91 15.16
CA PHE A 231 -12.32 -16.60 14.29
C PHE A 231 -13.67 -17.14 14.78
N ASP A 232 -13.80 -17.35 16.09
CA ASP A 232 -15.06 -17.44 16.84
C ASP A 232 -15.25 -16.16 17.67
#